data_AF-A0A9W6QPN0-F1
#
_entry.id   AF-A0A9W6QPN0-F1
#
_cell.length_a   1.000
_cell.length_b   1.000
_cell.length_c   1.000
_cell.angle_alpha   90.00
_cell.angle_beta   90.00
_cell.angle_gamma   90.00
#
_symmetry.space_group_name_H-M   'P 1'
#
loop_
_entity.id
_entity.type
_entity.pdbx_description
1 polymer ?
#
loop_
_entity_poly.entity_id
_entity_poly.type
_entity_poly.pdbx_seq_one_letter_code
_entity_poly.pdbx_strand_id
1 'polypeptide(L)'
;MSFYGDPDELDRLAGRIEQHAEEVRGHGSTMVRQAQAMRWKSIAADRCRETVANDRKALDAVATKLDEAAAALRRHAQQVRELIAAIKRIGEAVVNWFNGAINRFNQAVDRFNQAVRDIANAVASGLGIGGSPPQPPRPPWEGWQYQPHTLPPAGDKQWLDVGTFMRARGVA
;
A
#
# COMPACT_ATOMS: atom_id res chain seq x y z
N MET A 1 -0.35 4.70 -17.12
CA MET A 1 -0.04 5.79 -16.18
C MET A 1 1.06 5.28 -15.29
N SER A 2 2.30 5.77 -15.46
CA SER A 2 3.44 5.36 -14.64
C SER A 2 3.16 5.84 -13.22
N PHE A 3 2.93 4.91 -12.30
CA PHE A 3 2.56 5.26 -10.93
C PHE A 3 3.80 5.84 -10.26
N TYR A 4 3.80 7.16 -10.07
CA TYR A 4 4.78 7.90 -9.28
C TYR A 4 4.67 7.38 -7.83
N GLY A 5 5.40 6.31 -7.51
CA GLY A 5 5.26 5.59 -6.24
C GLY A 5 5.24 4.06 -6.33
N ASP A 6 5.68 3.44 -7.43
CA ASP A 6 5.94 1.99 -7.39
C ASP A 6 7.12 1.71 -6.43
N PRO A 7 6.92 0.95 -5.32
CA PRO A 7 7.99 0.62 -4.39
C PRO A 7 9.17 -0.07 -5.06
N ASP A 8 8.93 -0.84 -6.12
CA ASP A 8 9.98 -1.58 -6.81
C ASP A 8 10.84 -0.65 -7.69
N GLU A 9 10.25 0.40 -8.24
CA GLU A 9 10.99 1.45 -8.95
C GLU A 9 11.86 2.27 -7.99
N LEU A 10 11.33 2.58 -6.79
CA LEU A 10 12.09 3.24 -5.73
C LEU A 10 13.30 2.42 -5.26
N ASP A 11 13.12 1.11 -5.09
CA ASP A 11 14.21 0.19 -4.73
C ASP A 11 15.27 0.08 -5.84
N ARG A 12 14.84 0.04 -7.11
CA ARG A 12 15.78 0.08 -8.25
C ARG A 12 16.57 1.38 -8.28
N LEU A 13 15.92 2.52 -8.02
CA LEU A 13 16.61 3.81 -7.96
C LEU A 13 17.61 3.85 -6.80
N ALA A 14 17.23 3.37 -5.62
CA ALA A 14 18.12 3.25 -4.46
C ALA A 14 19.35 2.40 -4.80
N GLY A 15 19.17 1.25 -5.47
CA GLY A 15 20.29 0.40 -5.89
C GLY A 15 21.24 1.09 -6.87
N ARG A 16 20.74 1.89 -7.81
CA ARG A 16 21.60 2.70 -8.71
C ARG A 16 22.41 3.75 -7.95
N ILE A 17 21.81 4.40 -6.95
CA ILE A 17 22.50 5.41 -6.13
C ILE A 17 23.64 4.77 -5.33
N GLU A 18 23.42 3.58 -4.76
CA GLU A 18 24.48 2.85 -4.05
C GLU A 18 25.63 2.44 -4.95
N GLN A 19 25.32 1.99 -6.18
CA GLN A 19 26.35 1.71 -7.18
C GLN A 19 27.21 2.95 -7.46
N HIS A 20 26.59 4.12 -7.61
CA HIS A 20 27.33 5.37 -7.78
C HIS A 20 28.16 5.76 -6.55
N ALA A 21 27.64 5.52 -5.34
CA ALA A 21 28.40 5.74 -4.11
C ALA A 21 29.66 4.86 -4.06
N GLU A 22 29.55 3.60 -4.48
CA GLU A 22 30.68 2.68 -4.54
C GLU A 22 31.69 3.07 -5.62
N GLU A 23 31.24 3.50 -6.79
CA GLU A 23 32.10 4.04 -7.85
C GLU A 23 32.91 5.25 -7.35
N VAL A 24 32.27 6.16 -6.59
CA VAL A 24 32.93 7.33 -5.99
C VAL A 24 34.02 6.92 -5.00
N ARG A 25 33.75 5.95 -4.11
CA ARG A 25 34.77 5.40 -3.18
C ARG A 25 35.91 4.69 -3.92
N GLY A 26 35.57 3.95 -4.97
CA GLY A 26 36.52 3.26 -5.84
C GLY A 26 37.45 4.23 -6.54
N HIS A 27 36.91 5.35 -7.03
CA HIS A 27 37.68 6.43 -7.65
C HIS A 27 38.66 7.06 -6.65
N GLY A 28 38.19 7.46 -5.46
CA GLY A 28 39.06 8.03 -4.42
C GLY A 28 40.16 7.05 -3.97
N SER A 29 39.84 5.76 -3.86
CA SER A 29 40.83 4.71 -3.55
C SER A 29 41.87 4.51 -4.66
N THR A 30 41.47 4.67 -5.93
CA THR A 30 42.37 4.61 -7.08
C THR A 30 43.31 5.80 -7.10
N MET A 31 42.80 7.02 -6.86
CA MET A 31 43.62 8.23 -6.79
C MET A 31 44.70 8.12 -5.71
N VAL A 32 44.34 7.71 -4.49
CA VAL A 32 45.31 7.52 -3.39
C VAL A 32 46.38 6.50 -3.76
N ARG A 33 46.00 5.37 -4.35
CA ARG A 33 46.94 4.33 -4.77
C ARG A 33 47.91 4.84 -5.83
N GLN A 34 47.41 5.57 -6.82
CA GLN A 34 48.24 6.20 -7.86
C GLN A 34 49.20 7.22 -7.27
N ALA A 35 48.74 8.07 -6.34
CA ALA A 35 49.58 9.06 -5.67
C ALA A 35 50.69 8.41 -4.81
N GLN A 36 50.39 7.28 -4.17
CA GLN A 36 51.38 6.50 -3.40
C GLN A 36 52.39 5.77 -4.29
N ALA A 37 51.96 5.29 -5.47
CA ALA A 37 52.82 4.60 -6.42
C ALA A 37 53.81 5.55 -7.15
N MET A 38 53.63 6.87 -7.04
CA MET A 38 54.54 7.85 -7.64
C MET A 38 55.97 7.71 -7.10
N ARG A 39 56.92 7.42 -8.00
CA ARG A 39 58.36 7.32 -7.67
C ARG A 39 59.03 8.66 -7.37
N TRP A 40 58.40 9.76 -7.75
CA TRP A 40 58.90 11.12 -7.53
C TRP A 40 58.87 11.47 -6.02
N LYS A 41 60.02 11.91 -5.50
CA LYS A 41 60.19 12.33 -4.10
C LYS A 41 60.62 13.80 -4.06
N SER A 42 59.76 14.65 -3.51
CA SER A 42 60.00 16.08 -3.29
C SER A 42 58.91 16.63 -2.37
N ILE A 43 59.08 17.86 -1.86
CA ILE A 43 58.04 18.58 -1.11
C ILE A 43 56.75 18.72 -1.95
N ALA A 44 56.87 18.89 -3.27
CA ALA A 44 55.72 18.95 -4.16
C ALA A 44 55.01 17.59 -4.28
N ALA A 45 55.74 16.48 -4.26
CA ALA A 45 55.16 15.14 -4.25
C ALA A 45 54.41 14.85 -2.94
N ASP A 46 54.96 15.29 -1.79
CA ASP A 46 54.30 15.14 -0.50
C ASP A 46 53.01 15.96 -0.42
N ARG A 47 53.03 17.22 -0.89
CA ARG A 47 51.83 18.04 -1.03
C ARG A 47 50.78 17.40 -1.94
N CYS A 48 51.19 16.83 -3.08
CA CYS A 48 50.26 16.13 -3.96
C CYS A 48 49.57 14.95 -3.26
N ARG A 49 50.31 14.12 -2.50
CA ARG A 49 49.73 13.02 -1.72
C ARG A 49 48.76 13.52 -0.66
N GLU A 50 49.08 14.63 0.00
CA GLU A 50 48.20 15.26 0.98
C GLU A 50 46.91 15.79 0.33
N THR A 51 47.00 16.48 -0.81
CA THR A 51 45.83 16.92 -1.58
C THR A 51 44.94 15.75 -1.96
N VAL A 52 45.50 14.69 -2.53
CA VAL A 52 44.75 13.49 -2.92
C VAL A 52 44.09 12.81 -1.71
N ALA A 53 44.75 12.78 -0.55
CA ALA A 53 44.16 12.25 0.67
C ALA A 53 42.97 13.10 1.16
N ASN A 54 43.02 14.42 0.99
CA ASN A 54 41.90 15.31 1.31
C ASN A 54 40.76 15.18 0.29
N ASP A 55 41.07 15.06 -1.00
CA ASP A 55 40.07 14.82 -2.05
C ASP A 55 39.34 13.50 -1.81
N ARG A 56 40.07 12.44 -1.42
CA ARG A 56 39.46 11.18 -1.01
C ARG A 56 38.44 11.38 0.11
N LYS A 57 38.76 12.13 1.16
CA LYS A 57 37.83 12.39 2.27
C LYS A 57 36.56 13.10 1.78
N ALA A 58 36.70 14.03 0.83
CA ALA A 58 35.55 14.72 0.24
C ALA A 58 34.68 13.75 -0.59
N LEU A 59 35.30 12.87 -1.38
CA LEU A 59 34.59 11.83 -2.14
C LEU A 59 33.88 10.84 -1.21
N ASP A 60 34.55 10.38 -0.14
CA ASP A 60 33.97 9.50 0.87
C ASP A 60 32.74 10.17 1.52
N ALA A 61 32.79 11.47 1.82
CA ALA A 61 31.65 12.22 2.35
C ALA A 61 30.48 12.33 1.35
N VAL A 62 30.76 12.45 0.05
CA VAL A 62 29.73 12.42 -1.00
C VAL A 62 29.10 11.04 -1.10
N ALA A 63 29.90 9.97 -1.08
CA ALA A 63 29.41 8.60 -1.11
C ALA A 63 28.48 8.30 0.09
N THR A 64 28.82 8.78 1.29
CA THR A 64 27.94 8.67 2.47
C THR A 64 26.58 9.34 2.25
N LYS A 65 26.55 10.54 1.65
CA LYS A 65 25.27 11.23 1.35
C LYS A 65 24.42 10.46 0.32
N LEU A 66 25.07 9.80 -0.64
CA LEU A 66 24.39 8.94 -1.60
C LEU A 66 23.77 7.72 -0.90
N ASP A 67 24.49 7.06 0.01
CA ASP A 67 23.94 5.97 0.82
C ASP A 67 22.73 6.43 1.66
N GLU A 68 22.82 7.61 2.29
CA GLU A 68 21.72 8.18 3.08
C GLU A 68 20.47 8.42 2.22
N ALA A 69 20.66 8.92 1.00
CA ALA A 69 19.58 9.11 0.04
C ALA A 69 18.96 7.77 -0.41
N ALA A 70 19.79 6.77 -0.73
CA ALA A 70 19.32 5.42 -1.05
C ALA A 70 18.53 4.79 0.12
N ALA A 71 19.01 4.95 1.35
CA ALA A 71 18.31 4.49 2.55
C ALA A 71 16.97 5.21 2.75
N ALA A 72 16.90 6.52 2.47
CA ALA A 72 15.64 7.26 2.51
C ALA A 72 14.62 6.76 1.49
N LEU A 73 15.06 6.47 0.26
CA LEU A 73 14.20 5.90 -0.78
C LEU A 73 13.64 4.53 -0.36
N ARG A 74 14.46 3.64 0.20
CA ARG A 74 13.99 2.33 0.68
C ARG A 74 12.98 2.44 1.82
N ARG A 75 13.20 3.36 2.77
CA ARG A 75 12.22 3.64 3.83
C ARG A 75 10.88 4.10 3.23
N HIS A 76 10.93 4.94 2.21
CA HIS A 76 9.72 5.39 1.53
C HIS A 76 9.03 4.26 0.76
N ALA A 77 9.78 3.43 0.03
CA ALA A 77 9.26 2.24 -0.64
C ALA A 77 8.54 1.31 0.34
N GLN A 78 9.12 1.09 1.52
CA GLN A 78 8.52 0.29 2.57
C GLN A 78 7.20 0.89 3.10
N GLN A 79 7.16 2.19 3.35
CA GLN A 79 5.92 2.88 3.76
C GLN A 79 4.82 2.74 2.70
N VAL A 80 5.17 2.83 1.42
CA VAL A 80 4.20 2.65 0.33
C VAL A 80 3.70 1.20 0.27
N ARG A 81 4.57 0.20 0.44
CA ARG A 81 4.17 -1.22 0.52
C ARG A 81 3.18 -1.46 1.67
N GLU A 82 3.47 -0.90 2.84
CA GLU A 82 2.60 -1.00 4.02
C GLU A 82 1.23 -0.37 3.77
N LEU A 83 1.19 0.79 3.10
CA LEU A 83 -0.05 1.46 2.71
C LEU A 83 -0.88 0.62 1.72
N ILE A 84 -0.24 0.07 0.69
CA ILE A 84 -0.89 -0.82 -0.29
C ILE A 84 -1.43 -2.06 0.42
N ALA A 85 -0.66 -2.66 1.33
CA ALA A 85 -1.09 -3.82 2.10
C ALA A 85 -2.24 -3.49 3.05
N ALA A 86 -2.28 -2.29 3.63
CA ALA A 86 -3.42 -1.82 4.42
C ALA A 86 -4.68 -1.66 3.56
N ILE A 87 -4.56 -1.02 2.39
CA ILE A 87 -5.66 -0.87 1.43
C ILE A 87 -6.22 -2.22 1.01
N LYS A 88 -5.35 -3.19 0.65
CA LYS A 88 -5.77 -4.55 0.29
C LYS A 88 -6.55 -5.24 1.41
N ARG A 89 -6.03 -5.21 2.63
CA ARG A 89 -6.70 -5.81 3.81
C ARG A 89 -8.07 -5.18 4.07
N ILE A 90 -8.19 -3.86 3.95
CA ILE A 90 -9.48 -3.17 4.09
C ILE A 90 -10.44 -3.62 2.98
N GLY A 91 -9.97 -3.64 1.72
CA GLY A 91 -10.75 -4.08 0.58
C GLY A 91 -11.32 -5.49 0.77
N GLU A 92 -10.47 -6.44 1.15
CA GLU A 92 -10.86 -7.83 1.42
C GLU A 92 -11.88 -7.93 2.56
N ALA A 93 -11.63 -7.24 3.68
CA ALA A 93 -12.53 -7.26 4.84
C ALA A 93 -13.93 -6.73 4.48
N VAL A 94 -13.99 -5.60 3.77
CA VAL A 94 -15.25 -4.96 3.38
C VAL A 94 -16.01 -5.80 2.36
N VAL A 95 -15.32 -6.31 1.33
CA VAL A 95 -15.95 -7.18 0.31
C VAL A 95 -16.48 -8.47 0.95
N ASN A 96 -15.70 -9.10 1.84
CA ASN A 96 -16.13 -10.31 2.55
C ASN A 96 -17.35 -10.04 3.44
N TRP A 97 -17.36 -8.91 4.15
CA TRP A 97 -18.51 -8.51 4.93
C TRP A 97 -19.75 -8.31 4.07
N PHE A 98 -19.64 -7.58 2.94
CA PHE A 98 -20.76 -7.37 2.03
C PHE A 98 -21.28 -8.68 1.45
N ASN A 99 -20.41 -9.59 1.01
CA ASN A 99 -20.81 -10.91 0.52
C ASN A 99 -21.58 -11.69 1.59
N GLY A 100 -21.10 -11.69 2.83
CA GLY A 100 -21.80 -12.32 3.95
C GLY A 100 -23.14 -11.65 4.25
N ALA A 101 -23.20 -10.33 4.20
CA ALA A 101 -24.40 -9.56 4.46
C ALA A 101 -25.46 -9.74 3.36
N ILE A 102 -25.04 -9.78 2.09
CA ILE A 102 -25.89 -10.08 0.92
C ILE A 102 -26.46 -11.50 1.03
N ASN A 103 -25.63 -12.49 1.36
CA ASN A 103 -26.10 -13.87 1.52
C ASN A 103 -27.15 -13.99 2.64
N ARG A 104 -26.92 -13.35 3.79
CA ARG A 104 -27.90 -13.31 4.89
C ARG A 104 -29.18 -12.60 4.49
N PHE A 105 -29.06 -11.49 3.74
CA PHE A 105 -30.20 -10.74 3.23
C PHE A 105 -31.04 -11.58 2.26
N ASN A 106 -30.40 -12.25 1.29
CA ASN A 106 -31.08 -13.11 0.33
C ASN A 106 -31.82 -14.26 1.04
N GLN A 107 -31.20 -14.89 2.05
CA GLN A 107 -31.87 -15.90 2.87
C GLN A 107 -33.09 -15.34 3.62
N ALA A 108 -33.01 -14.10 4.12
CA ALA A 108 -34.15 -13.44 4.76
C ALA A 108 -35.28 -13.15 3.76
N VAL A 109 -34.93 -12.70 2.55
CA VAL A 109 -35.88 -12.49 1.43
C VAL A 109 -36.54 -13.80 1.01
N ASP A 110 -35.80 -14.90 0.91
CA ASP A 110 -36.36 -16.20 0.54
C ASP A 110 -37.34 -16.73 1.59
N ARG A 111 -37.00 -16.62 2.88
CA ARG A 111 -37.91 -16.98 3.98
C ARG A 111 -39.15 -16.10 3.99
N PHE A 112 -38.99 -14.80 3.74
CA PHE A 112 -40.10 -13.87 3.60
C PHE A 112 -41.03 -14.29 2.46
N ASN A 113 -40.48 -14.58 1.28
CA ASN A 113 -41.24 -15.01 0.11
C ASN A 113 -41.98 -16.33 0.36
N GLN A 114 -41.36 -17.27 1.09
CA GLN A 114 -42.02 -18.51 1.51
C GLN A 114 -43.20 -18.22 2.44
N ALA A 115 -43.01 -17.42 3.50
CA ALA A 115 -44.08 -17.06 4.43
C ALA A 115 -45.27 -16.36 3.73
N VAL A 116 -45.00 -15.46 2.78
CA VAL A 116 -46.05 -14.80 1.97
C VAL A 116 -46.82 -15.83 1.12
N ARG A 117 -46.13 -16.79 0.49
CA ARG A 117 -46.77 -17.86 -0.28
C ARG A 117 -47.63 -18.77 0.60
N ASP A 118 -47.16 -19.12 1.79
CA ASP A 118 -47.89 -19.96 2.74
C ASP A 118 -49.18 -19.27 3.22
N ILE A 119 -49.12 -17.97 3.53
CA ILE A 119 -50.31 -17.16 3.86
C ILE A 119 -51.28 -17.13 2.67
N ALA A 120 -50.79 -16.90 1.46
CA ALA A 120 -51.63 -16.89 0.26
C ALA A 120 -52.33 -18.25 0.05
N ASN A 121 -51.61 -19.36 0.25
CA ASN A 121 -52.16 -20.71 0.15
C ASN A 121 -53.18 -21.02 1.26
N ALA A 122 -52.95 -20.56 2.50
CA ALA A 122 -53.89 -20.73 3.62
C ALA A 122 -55.21 -19.97 3.40
N VAL A 123 -55.12 -18.74 2.88
CA VAL A 123 -56.28 -17.94 2.49
C VAL A 123 -57.04 -18.61 1.33
N ALA A 124 -56.32 -19.10 0.31
CA ALA A 124 -56.95 -19.83 -0.81
C ALA A 124 -57.64 -21.13 -0.34
N SER A 125 -57.15 -21.76 0.73
CA SER A 125 -57.73 -22.97 1.33
C SER A 125 -58.88 -22.70 2.30
N GLY A 126 -59.31 -21.43 2.47
CA GLY A 126 -60.46 -21.06 3.29
C GLY A 126 -60.18 -20.99 4.80
N LEU A 127 -58.93 -21.07 5.24
CA LEU A 127 -58.52 -20.92 6.64
C LEU A 127 -58.27 -19.43 6.90
N GLY A 128 -59.25 -18.74 7.48
CA GLY A 128 -59.17 -17.30 7.76
C GLY A 128 -58.08 -16.95 8.78
N ILE A 129 -56.89 -16.57 8.30
CA ILE A 129 -55.80 -16.03 9.13
C ILE A 129 -55.77 -14.51 8.98
N GLY A 130 -56.20 -13.81 10.02
CA GLY A 130 -56.05 -12.36 10.18
C GLY A 130 -54.70 -12.02 10.82
N GLY A 131 -53.69 -11.75 10.00
CA GLY A 131 -52.40 -11.24 10.45
C GLY A 131 -51.93 -10.12 9.52
N SER A 132 -51.26 -9.10 10.07
CA SER A 132 -50.64 -8.05 9.27
C SER A 132 -49.65 -8.67 8.27
N PRO A 133 -49.64 -8.22 7.00
CA PRO A 133 -48.72 -8.74 6.00
C PRO A 133 -47.28 -8.58 6.50
N PRO A 134 -46.43 -9.60 6.36
CA PRO A 134 -45.05 -9.49 6.77
C PRO A 134 -44.40 -8.32 6.00
N GLN A 135 -43.51 -7.58 6.65
CA GLN A 135 -42.77 -6.49 6.01
C GLN A 135 -41.54 -7.05 5.28
N PRO A 136 -41.23 -6.55 4.07
CA PRO A 136 -40.06 -7.00 3.33
C PRO A 136 -38.78 -6.67 4.13
N PRO A 137 -37.83 -7.61 4.24
CA PRO A 137 -36.56 -7.33 4.88
C PRO A 137 -35.82 -6.22 4.12
N ARG A 138 -35.14 -5.34 4.87
CA ARG A 138 -34.31 -4.26 4.31
C ARG A 138 -32.83 -4.61 4.40
N PRO A 139 -32.00 -4.25 3.40
CA PRO A 139 -30.58 -4.52 3.46
C PRO A 139 -29.92 -3.71 4.59
N PRO A 140 -29.03 -4.30 5.39
CA PRO A 140 -28.43 -3.62 6.54
C PRO A 140 -27.49 -2.46 6.16
N TRP A 141 -27.09 -2.35 4.90
CA TRP A 141 -26.28 -1.26 4.35
C TRP A 141 -27.11 -0.21 3.60
N GLU A 142 -28.45 -0.26 3.68
CA GLU A 142 -29.32 0.72 3.02
C GLU A 142 -29.04 2.13 3.56
N GLY A 143 -28.91 3.11 2.65
CA GLY A 143 -28.63 4.51 3.00
C GLY A 143 -27.18 4.77 3.41
N TRP A 144 -26.27 3.79 3.31
CA TRP A 144 -24.86 4.01 3.55
C TRP A 144 -24.22 4.79 2.38
N GLN A 145 -23.22 5.62 2.70
CA GLN A 145 -22.41 6.32 1.69
C GLN A 145 -21.70 5.32 0.76
N TYR A 146 -21.16 4.25 1.34
CA TYR A 146 -20.52 3.16 0.62
C TYR A 146 -21.43 1.94 0.58
N GLN A 147 -21.77 1.51 -0.63
CA GLN A 147 -22.63 0.38 -0.95
C GLN A 147 -21.90 -0.54 -1.95
N PRO A 148 -22.32 -1.81 -2.13
CA PRO A 148 -21.61 -2.76 -3.00
C PRO A 148 -21.34 -2.24 -4.42
N HIS A 149 -22.21 -1.37 -4.94
CA HIS A 149 -22.11 -0.78 -6.29
C HIS A 149 -21.41 0.60 -6.32
N THR A 150 -21.11 1.20 -5.16
CA THR A 150 -20.41 2.49 -5.04
C THR A 150 -19.02 2.36 -4.42
N LEU A 151 -18.51 1.13 -4.29
CA LEU A 151 -17.16 0.88 -3.78
C LEU A 151 -16.11 1.43 -4.77
N PRO A 152 -15.03 2.04 -4.25
CA PRO A 152 -13.96 2.53 -5.10
C PRO A 152 -13.23 1.38 -5.81
N PRO A 153 -12.58 1.65 -6.96
CA PRO A 153 -11.75 0.66 -7.65
C PRO A 153 -10.72 0.02 -6.71
N ALA A 154 -10.40 -1.24 -6.96
CA ALA A 154 -9.42 -1.96 -6.14
C ALA A 154 -8.05 -1.24 -6.16
N GLY A 155 -7.47 -1.03 -4.98
CA GLY A 155 -6.16 -0.39 -4.83
C GLY A 155 -6.17 1.13 -4.78
N ASP A 156 -7.33 1.78 -4.85
CA ASP A 156 -7.45 3.24 -4.68
C ASP A 156 -7.21 3.66 -3.21
N LYS A 157 -6.61 4.83 -2.99
CA LYS A 157 -6.43 5.44 -1.68
C LYS A 157 -7.76 5.70 -0.97
N GLN A 158 -8.86 5.87 -1.71
CA GLN A 158 -10.22 6.01 -1.17
C GLN A 158 -10.61 4.83 -0.26
N TRP A 159 -10.00 3.65 -0.41
CA TRP A 159 -10.20 2.53 0.51
C TRP A 159 -9.84 2.82 1.96
N LEU A 160 -8.94 3.78 2.24
CA LEU A 160 -8.64 4.19 3.61
C LEU A 160 -9.84 4.89 4.27
N ASP A 161 -10.55 5.72 3.51
CA ASP A 161 -11.76 6.40 3.98
C ASP A 161 -12.91 5.39 4.16
N VAL A 162 -13.05 4.45 3.21
CA VAL A 162 -13.99 3.33 3.33
C VAL A 162 -13.69 2.51 4.59
N GLY A 163 -12.44 2.17 4.84
CA GLY A 163 -12.06 1.41 6.04
C GLY A 163 -12.36 2.14 7.33
N THR A 164 -12.12 3.45 7.39
CA THR A 164 -12.46 4.28 8.54
C THR A 164 -13.96 4.31 8.80
N PHE A 165 -14.74 4.48 7.73
CA PHE A 165 -16.20 4.45 7.77
C PHE A 165 -16.76 3.09 8.21
N MET A 166 -16.18 2.01 7.69
CA MET A 166 -16.60 0.63 8.00
C MET A 166 -16.22 0.24 9.43
N ARG A 167 -15.06 0.65 9.93
CA ARG A 167 -14.64 0.47 11.33
C ARG A 167 -15.57 1.19 12.30
N ALA A 168 -15.98 2.42 11.99
CA ALA A 168 -16.95 3.16 12.79
C ALA A 168 -18.31 2.43 12.92
N ARG A 169 -18.59 1.46 12.05
CA ARG A 169 -19.82 0.67 12.01
C ARG A 169 -19.62 -0.80 12.44
N GLY A 170 -18.44 -1.14 12.95
CA GLY A 170 -18.12 -2.49 13.44
C GLY A 170 -17.92 -3.55 12.35
N VAL A 171 -17.63 -3.12 11.11
CA VAL A 171 -17.43 -4.00 9.96
C VAL A 171 -15.95 -4.42 9.79
N ALA A 172 -15.01 -3.58 10.23
CA ALA A 172 -13.56 -3.72 10.03
C ALA A 172 -12.73 -3.30 11.25
#